data_AF-A0A522C9B8-F1
#
_entry.id   AF-A0A522C9B8-F1
#
_cell.length_a   1.000
_cell.length_b   1.000
_cell.length_c   1.000
_cell.angle_alpha   90.00
_cell.angle_beta   90.00
_cell.angle_gamma   90.00
#
_symmetry.space_group_name_H-M   'P 1'
#
loop_
_entity.id
_entity.type
_entity.pdbx_description
1 polymer ?
#
loop_
_entity_poly.entity_id
_entity_poly.type
_entity_poly.pdbx_seq_one_letter_code
_entity_poly.pdbx_strand_id
1 'polypeptide(L)'
;MRRLAPRTDSGRIVVVRGQWGDLRGVAEPLLGGEPLQQMIPYSAFAVDVPAGRHQLSTGTDSTAATVDVAAGSVVAVELRRRLDTRDAYDVVPLGRQEAQTLMQGIRVLGLFDRTAPAAGGPRL
;
A
#
# COMPACT_ATOMS: atom_id res chain seq x y z
N MET A 1 17.55 -15.11 -0.26
CA MET A 1 16.34 -15.03 -1.12
C MET A 1 15.13 -14.79 -0.23
N ARG A 2 14.62 -13.55 -0.20
CA ARG A 2 13.45 -13.17 0.62
C ARG A 2 12.20 -13.84 0.03
N ARG A 3 11.47 -14.63 0.81
CA ARG A 3 10.34 -15.43 0.32
C ARG A 3 9.25 -14.51 -0.24
N LEU A 4 8.95 -14.67 -1.53
CA LEU A 4 7.81 -14.04 -2.20
C LEU A 4 6.47 -14.70 -1.84
N ALA A 5 6.51 -15.91 -1.24
CA ALA A 5 5.33 -16.62 -0.79
C ALA A 5 4.64 -15.87 0.38
N PRO A 6 3.29 -15.79 0.39
CA PRO A 6 2.54 -15.28 1.53
C PRO A 6 2.92 -16.06 2.79
N ARG A 7 3.16 -15.37 3.90
CA ARG A 7 3.32 -16.05 5.17
C ARG A 7 1.95 -16.51 5.65
N THR A 8 1.85 -17.72 6.20
CA THR A 8 0.56 -18.29 6.64
C THR A 8 0.00 -17.64 7.89
N ASP A 9 0.84 -16.91 8.63
CA ASP A 9 0.51 -16.14 9.84
C ASP A 9 0.15 -14.67 9.55
N SER A 10 0.32 -14.20 8.31
CA SER A 10 0.12 -12.80 7.93
C SER A 10 -0.69 -12.67 6.64
N GLY A 11 -1.25 -11.50 6.42
CA GLY A 11 -1.72 -11.11 5.09
C GLY A 11 -0.73 -10.20 4.39
N ARG A 12 -1.05 -9.82 3.15
CA ARG A 12 -0.26 -8.88 2.36
C ARG A 12 -1.15 -7.84 1.69
N ILE A 13 -0.72 -6.59 1.76
CA ILE A 13 -1.29 -5.49 1.00
C ILE A 13 -0.29 -5.10 -0.09
N VAL A 14 -0.74 -5.10 -1.34
CA VAL A 14 0.02 -4.54 -2.47
C VAL A 14 -0.50 -3.13 -2.73
N VAL A 15 0.38 -2.14 -2.67
CA VAL A 15 0.04 -0.75 -2.96
C VAL A 15 0.63 -0.40 -4.33
N VAL A 16 -0.23 0.07 -5.23
CA VAL A 16 0.11 0.35 -6.63
C VAL A 16 -0.11 1.82 -6.93
N ARG A 17 0.87 2.45 -7.57
CA ARG A 17 0.76 3.79 -8.17
C ARG A 17 1.05 3.65 -9.66
N GLY A 18 0.02 3.37 -10.44
CA GLY A 18 0.14 2.99 -11.85
C GLY A 18 -0.64 3.85 -12.83
N GLN A 19 -1.32 4.90 -12.36
CA GLN A 19 -2.21 5.70 -13.20
C GLN A 19 -1.45 6.42 -14.31
N TRP A 20 -1.97 6.31 -15.54
CA TRP A 20 -1.38 6.98 -16.69
C TRP A 20 -1.50 8.50 -16.57
N GLY A 21 -0.39 9.23 -16.77
CA GLY A 21 -0.34 10.68 -16.61
C GLY A 21 -0.03 11.17 -15.20
N ASP A 22 -0.01 10.29 -14.19
CA ASP A 22 0.53 10.60 -12.87
C ASP A 22 2.05 10.55 -12.85
N LEU A 23 2.69 11.59 -13.38
CA LEU A 23 4.13 11.66 -13.65
C LEU A 23 4.92 12.53 -12.67
N ARG A 24 4.29 13.09 -11.63
CA ARG A 24 4.92 14.08 -10.75
C ARG A 24 4.78 13.75 -9.27
N GLY A 25 5.74 14.20 -8.48
CA GLY A 25 5.68 14.12 -7.02
C GLY A 25 5.87 12.72 -6.47
N VAL A 26 5.82 12.63 -5.15
CA VAL A 26 5.97 11.40 -4.37
C VAL A 26 4.66 11.19 -3.61
N ALA A 27 4.16 9.96 -3.56
CA ALA A 27 3.05 9.62 -2.68
C ALA A 27 3.61 9.09 -1.36
N GLU A 28 3.00 9.50 -0.25
CA GLU A 28 3.41 9.13 1.11
C GLU A 28 2.30 8.31 1.78
N PRO A 29 2.17 7.01 1.42
CA PRO A 29 1.14 6.18 1.99
C PRO A 29 1.36 5.96 3.49
N LEU A 30 0.26 5.90 4.22
CA LEU A 30 0.18 5.63 5.65
C LEU A 30 -0.63 4.35 5.88
N LEU A 31 -0.25 3.57 6.89
CA LEU A 31 -1.00 2.39 7.36
C LEU A 31 -1.37 2.60 8.83
N GLY A 32 -2.65 2.82 9.13
CA GLY A 32 -3.09 3.17 10.48
C GLY A 32 -2.42 4.43 11.04
N GLY A 33 -2.10 5.40 10.16
CA GLY A 33 -1.38 6.62 10.51
C GLY A 33 0.15 6.53 10.44
N GLU A 34 0.72 5.33 10.35
CA GLU A 34 2.17 5.13 10.30
C GLU A 34 2.72 5.20 8.87
N PRO A 35 3.81 5.95 8.61
CA PRO A 35 4.38 6.07 7.27
C PRO A 35 4.86 4.74 6.68
N LEU A 36 4.53 4.51 5.41
CA LEU A 36 5.04 3.40 4.59
C LEU A 36 6.13 3.88 3.61
N GLN A 37 6.56 2.99 2.72
CA GLN A 37 7.49 3.29 1.65
C GLN A 37 6.91 4.39 0.73
N GLN A 38 7.62 5.50 0.60
CA GLN A 38 7.33 6.54 -0.38
C GLN A 38 7.32 5.98 -1.80
N MET A 39 6.38 6.45 -2.63
CA MET A 39 6.16 5.94 -3.98
C MET A 39 6.43 6.98 -5.06
N ILE A 40 7.26 6.61 -6.03
CA ILE A 40 7.46 7.34 -7.29
C ILE A 40 6.39 6.94 -8.33
N PRO A 41 6.19 7.70 -9.42
CA PRO A 41 5.34 7.29 -10.53
C PRO A 41 5.62 5.87 -11.03
N TYR A 42 4.59 5.17 -11.47
CA TYR A 42 4.66 3.81 -12.04
C TYR A 42 5.43 2.84 -11.16
N SER A 43 5.05 2.77 -9.89
CA SER A 43 5.68 1.88 -8.93
C SER A 43 4.67 1.18 -8.02
N ALA A 44 5.12 0.09 -7.40
CA ALA A 44 4.38 -0.61 -6.36
C ALA A 44 5.30 -1.12 -5.26
N PHE A 45 4.73 -1.37 -4.10
CA PHE A 45 5.36 -2.18 -3.07
C PHE A 45 4.35 -3.10 -2.42
N ALA A 46 4.85 -4.08 -1.67
CA ALA A 46 4.04 -4.93 -0.83
C ALA A 46 4.40 -4.72 0.65
N VAL A 47 3.40 -4.81 1.52
CA VAL A 47 3.59 -4.83 2.97
C VAL A 47 2.87 -6.03 3.57
N ASP A 48 3.61 -6.85 4.31
CA ASP A 48 3.05 -7.94 5.11
C ASP A 48 2.48 -7.35 6.40
N VAL A 49 1.24 -7.70 6.74
CA VAL A 49 0.47 -7.14 7.86
C VAL A 49 -0.20 -8.26 8.65
N PRO A 50 -0.50 -8.08 9.95
CA PRO A 50 -1.31 -9.06 10.68
C PRO A 50 -2.70 -9.18 10.04
N ALA A 51 -3.34 -10.34 10.18
CA ALA A 51 -4.72 -10.49 9.74
C ALA A 51 -5.63 -9.53 10.52
N GLY A 52 -6.61 -8.94 9.85
CA GLY A 52 -7.53 -7.97 10.43
C GLY A 52 -7.83 -6.81 9.50
N ARG A 53 -8.41 -5.77 10.09
CA ARG A 53 -8.82 -4.55 9.39
C ARG A 53 -7.70 -3.52 9.40
N HIS A 54 -7.38 -2.98 8.23
CA HIS A 54 -6.32 -2.00 8.04
C HIS A 54 -6.85 -0.76 7.33
N GLN A 55 -6.43 0.42 7.76
CA GLN A 55 -6.74 1.68 7.08
C GLN A 55 -5.50 2.20 6.35
N LEU A 56 -5.69 2.54 5.07
CA LEU A 56 -4.68 3.16 4.22
C LEU A 56 -5.11 4.58 3.84
N SER A 57 -4.16 5.50 3.84
CA SER A 57 -4.35 6.90 3.42
C SER A 57 -3.05 7.46 2.85
N THR A 58 -3.05 8.69 2.32
CA THR A 58 -1.82 9.38 1.89
C THR A 58 -1.68 10.79 2.46
N GLY A 59 -2.44 11.13 3.53
CA GLY A 59 -2.45 12.44 4.18
C GLY A 59 -3.85 12.99 4.41
N THR A 60 -3.95 14.26 4.83
CA THR A 60 -5.19 14.91 5.28
C THR A 60 -6.25 15.10 4.19
N ASP A 61 -5.83 15.32 2.95
CA ASP A 61 -6.73 15.63 1.83
C ASP A 61 -6.99 14.40 0.92
N SER A 62 -6.76 13.19 1.44
CA SER A 62 -6.91 11.91 0.72
C SER A 62 -8.16 11.15 1.14
N THR A 63 -8.80 10.45 0.20
CA THR A 63 -9.80 9.44 0.56
C THR A 63 -9.09 8.19 1.07
N ALA A 64 -9.22 7.93 2.36
CA ALA A 64 -8.71 6.71 2.99
C ALA A 64 -9.55 5.50 2.59
N ALA A 65 -8.92 4.33 2.48
CA ALA A 65 -9.60 3.06 2.30
C ALA A 65 -9.38 2.15 3.50
N THR A 66 -10.42 1.39 3.85
CA THR A 66 -10.32 0.29 4.79
C THR A 66 -10.30 -1.02 4.03
N VAL A 67 -9.32 -1.87 4.32
CA VAL A 67 -9.19 -3.21 3.74
C VAL A 67 -9.18 -4.25 4.85
N ASP A 68 -10.00 -5.29 4.69
CA ASP A 68 -10.00 -6.45 5.56
C ASP A 68 -9.06 -7.51 4.96
N VAL A 69 -8.06 -7.92 5.73
CA VAL A 69 -6.98 -8.81 5.27
C VAL A 69 -7.00 -10.10 6.08
N ALA A 70 -7.20 -11.23 5.40
CA ALA A 70 -7.11 -12.55 6.03
C ALA A 70 -5.66 -13.07 6.03
N ALA A 71 -5.35 -13.99 6.96
CA ALA A 71 -4.08 -14.69 6.95
C ALA A 71 -3.91 -15.51 5.64
N GLY A 72 -2.71 -15.48 5.06
CA GLY A 72 -2.42 -16.10 3.76
C GLY A 72 -3.03 -15.39 2.55
N SER A 73 -3.74 -14.27 2.73
CA SER A 73 -4.38 -13.53 1.64
C SER A 73 -3.52 -12.38 1.12
N VAL A 74 -3.80 -11.98 -0.11
CA VAL A 74 -3.22 -10.79 -0.74
C VAL A 74 -4.38 -9.88 -1.17
N VAL A 75 -4.35 -8.65 -0.70
CA VAL A 75 -5.24 -7.57 -1.16
C VAL A 75 -4.41 -6.53 -1.90
N ALA A 76 -5.04 -5.79 -2.80
CA ALA A 76 -4.37 -4.73 -3.55
C ALA A 76 -5.17 -3.42 -3.48
N VAL A 77 -4.44 -2.31 -3.48
CA VAL A 77 -5.00 -0.96 -3.56
C VAL A 77 -4.23 -0.15 -4.59
N GLU A 78 -4.91 0.79 -5.22
CA GLU A 78 -4.33 1.82 -6.07
C GLU A 78 -4.27 3.15 -5.33
N LEU A 79 -3.19 3.89 -5.51
CA LEU A 79 -3.13 5.32 -5.21
C LEU A 79 -3.46 6.08 -6.50
N ARG A 80 -4.66 6.62 -6.59
CA ARG A 80 -5.11 7.43 -7.72
C ARG A 80 -4.91 8.89 -7.43
N ARG A 81 -4.17 9.59 -8.28
CA ARG A 81 -3.95 11.01 -8.06
C ARG A 81 -5.23 11.79 -8.32
N ARG A 82 -5.56 12.68 -7.40
CA ARG A 82 -6.58 13.69 -7.59
C ARG A 82 -6.03 14.82 -8.48
N LEU A 83 -6.75 15.13 -9.56
CA LEU A 83 -6.30 16.12 -10.54
C LEU A 83 -6.57 17.57 -10.10
N ASP A 84 -7.52 17.75 -9.17
CA ASP A 84 -7.98 19.03 -8.62
C ASP A 84 -7.10 19.54 -7.47
N THR A 85 -6.38 18.66 -6.79
CA THR A 85 -5.54 18.98 -5.64
C THR A 85 -4.10 18.53 -5.85
N ARG A 86 -3.14 19.42 -5.59
CA ARG A 86 -1.72 19.11 -5.75
C ARG A 86 -1.32 18.08 -4.68
N ASP A 87 -0.85 16.92 -5.14
CA ASP A 87 -0.24 15.86 -4.33
C ASP A 87 -1.19 15.12 -3.37
N ALA A 88 -2.50 15.14 -3.64
CA ALA A 88 -3.46 14.25 -2.99
C ALA A 88 -3.75 13.00 -3.82
N TYR A 89 -3.93 11.87 -3.15
CA TYR A 89 -4.23 10.58 -3.77
C TYR A 89 -5.43 9.95 -3.08
N ASP A 90 -6.36 9.40 -3.83
CA ASP A 90 -7.39 8.52 -3.30
C ASP A 90 -6.85 7.10 -3.22
N VAL A 91 -7.11 6.42 -2.11
CA VAL A 91 -6.80 5.00 -1.96
C VAL A 91 -8.01 4.21 -2.45
N VAL A 92 -7.82 3.38 -3.48
CA VAL A 92 -8.92 2.61 -4.07
C VAL A 92 -8.62 1.12 -4.03
N PRO A 93 -9.45 0.29 -3.37
CA PRO A 93 -9.32 -1.15 -3.43
C PRO A 93 -9.39 -1.66 -4.87
N LEU A 94 -8.52 -2.61 -5.20
CA LEU A 94 -8.45 -3.22 -6.53
C LEU A 94 -8.92 -4.67 -6.49
N GLY A 95 -9.61 -5.08 -7.56
CA GLY A 95 -9.78 -6.49 -7.87
C GLY A 95 -8.45 -7.15 -8.23
N ARG A 96 -8.36 -8.47 -8.07
CA ARG A 96 -7.14 -9.24 -8.40
C ARG A 96 -6.67 -9.02 -9.84
N GLN A 97 -7.60 -9.05 -10.80
CA GLN A 97 -7.27 -8.91 -12.22
C GLN A 97 -6.82 -7.48 -12.57
N GLU A 98 -7.45 -6.47 -11.97
CA GLU A 98 -7.07 -5.06 -12.13
C GLU A 98 -5.66 -4.82 -11.58
N ALA A 99 -5.38 -5.32 -10.37
CA ALA A 99 -4.07 -5.24 -9.77
C ALA A 99 -3.00 -5.94 -10.63
N GLN A 100 -3.28 -7.14 -11.15
CA GLN A 100 -2.37 -7.84 -12.05
C GLN A 100 -2.08 -7.04 -13.31
N THR A 101 -3.10 -6.40 -13.88
CA THR A 101 -2.96 -5.58 -15.10
C THR A 101 -2.14 -4.33 -14.81
N LEU A 102 -2.47 -3.59 -13.74
CA LEU A 102 -1.74 -2.38 -13.34
C LEU A 102 -0.30 -2.66 -12.94
N MET A 103 0.00 -3.85 -12.41
CA MET A 103 1.36 -4.26 -12.06
C MET A 103 2.24 -4.58 -13.29
N GLN A 104 1.67 -4.73 -14.48
CA GLN A 104 2.45 -4.99 -15.69
C GLN A 104 3.28 -3.76 -16.06
N GLY A 105 4.60 -3.93 -16.11
CA GLY A 105 5.52 -2.87 -16.54
C GLY A 105 5.81 -1.79 -15.50
N ILE A 106 5.41 -1.98 -14.23
CA ILE A 106 5.71 -1.03 -13.15
C ILE A 106 6.91 -1.46 -12.31
N ARG A 107 7.56 -0.49 -11.67
CA ARG A 107 8.71 -0.76 -10.80
C ARG A 107 8.26 -1.27 -9.43
N VAL A 108 8.73 -2.45 -9.03
CA VAL A 108 8.53 -2.95 -7.66
C VAL A 108 9.63 -2.39 -6.75
N LEU A 109 9.24 -1.59 -5.77
CA LEU A 109 10.15 -0.94 -4.81
C LEU A 109 10.63 -1.90 -3.72
N GLY A 110 9.79 -2.88 -3.34
CA GLY A 110 10.17 -3.89 -2.36
C GLY A 110 9.00 -4.56 -1.66
N LEU A 111 9.35 -5.43 -0.72
CA LEU A 111 8.46 -6.09 0.23
C LEU A 111 8.88 -5.69 1.65
N PHE A 112 7.95 -5.12 2.40
CA PHE A 112 8.14 -4.63 3.76
C PHE A 112 7.36 -5.47 4.75
N ASP A 113 7.83 -5.53 6.00
CA ASP A 113 7.21 -6.32 7.05
C ASP A 113 6.67 -5.38 8.14
N ARG A 114 5.38 -5.49 8.44
CA ARG A 114 4.65 -4.79 9.52
C ARG A 114 3.87 -5.79 10.39
N THR A 115 4.25 -7.07 10.42
CA THR A 115 3.55 -8.08 11.22
C THR A 115 3.91 -8.01 12.71
N ALA A 116 5.03 -7.39 13.06
CA ALA A 116 5.41 -7.12 14.45
C ALA A 116 4.99 -5.69 14.85
N PRO A 117 4.53 -5.48 16.10
CA PRO A 117 4.39 -4.12 16.63
C PRO A 117 5.76 -3.42 16.58
N ALA A 118 5.77 -2.13 16.23
CA ALA A 118 6.99 -1.34 16.25
C ALA A 118 7.62 -1.47 17.65
N ALA A 119 8.80 -2.07 17.74
CA ALA A 119 9.53 -2.19 18.99
C ALA A 119 9.97 -0.78 19.42
N GLY A 120 9.14 -0.09 20.20
CA GLY A 120 9.44 1.26 20.68
C GLY A 120 8.23 2.13 20.98
N GLY A 121 7.44 1.77 21.99
CA GLY A 121 6.61 2.72 22.73
C GLY A 121 7.22 2.91 24.13
N PRO A 122 7.17 4.12 24.71
CA PRO A 122 7.96 4.44 25.90
C PRO A 122 7.54 3.54 27.07
N ARG A 123 8.55 3.04 27.79
CA ARG A 123 8.32 2.55 29.16
C ARG A 123 7.93 3.78 29.98
N LEU A 124 6.66 3.83 30.37
CA LEU A 124 6.20 4.57 31.55
C LEU A 124 6.32 3.65 32.76
#